data_AF-A0A1S4C4C5-F1
#
_entry.id   AF-A0A1S4C4C5-F1
#
_cell.length_a   1.000
_cell.length_b   1.000
_cell.length_c   1.000
_cell.angle_alpha   90.00
_cell.angle_beta   90.00
_cell.angle_gamma   90.00
#
_symmetry.space_group_name_H-M   'P 1'
#
loop_
_entity.id
_entity.type
_entity.pdbx_description
1 polymer ?
#
loop_
_entity_poly.entity_id
_entity_poly.type
_entity_poly.pdbx_seq_one_letter_code
_entity_poly.pdbx_strand_id
1 'polypeptide(L)'
;MDEEEIEKAVVAYLKKKGFKQTELAFQEEQQLNKNTNSQLDPDITKKILSFSEFETGPERYQEEYSKLRSWAYSSLDLYKHELLRVLYPVFIHCFMELVARGHIQEARAFFDSYREDHEMMHLRDLQKLEGVLSPSHLKEMEFAHSIRLSKVNIKMCQVLS
;
A
#
# COMPACT_ATOMS: atom_id res chain seq x y z
N MET A 1 42.07 -9.90 7.51
CA MET A 1 42.54 -10.66 6.34
C MET A 1 41.44 -10.48 5.34
N ASP A 2 41.71 -9.65 4.33
CA ASP A 2 40.65 -9.09 3.50
C ASP A 2 40.16 -10.15 2.52
N GLU A 3 38.85 -10.26 2.33
CA GLU A 3 38.21 -11.32 1.55
C GLU A 3 38.74 -11.36 0.10
N GLU A 4 39.06 -10.19 -0.47
CA GLU A 4 39.72 -10.05 -1.78
C GLU A 4 41.12 -10.67 -1.84
N GLU A 5 41.89 -10.65 -0.75
CA GLU A 5 43.22 -11.29 -0.73
C GLU A 5 43.10 -12.81 -0.77
N ILE A 6 42.08 -13.37 -0.13
CA ILE A 6 41.78 -14.81 -0.12
C ILE A 6 41.36 -15.24 -1.52
N GLU A 7 40.47 -14.49 -2.16
CA GLU A 7 40.00 -14.77 -3.53
C GLU A 7 41.16 -14.74 -4.54
N LYS A 8 42.04 -13.74 -4.42
CA LYS A 8 43.22 -13.62 -5.28
C LYS A 8 44.20 -14.79 -5.09
N ALA A 9 44.37 -15.27 -3.85
CA ALA A 9 45.19 -16.44 -3.55
C ALA A 9 44.58 -17.73 -4.13
N VAL A 10 43.26 -17.89 -4.05
CA VAL A 10 42.53 -19.05 -4.61
C VAL A 10 42.66 -19.09 -6.13
N VAL A 11 42.48 -17.97 -6.82
CA VAL A 11 42.64 -17.87 -8.28
C VAL A 11 44.08 -18.21 -8.71
N ALA A 12 45.08 -17.69 -7.99
CA ALA A 12 46.48 -17.99 -8.27
C ALA A 12 46.80 -19.49 -8.07
N TYR A 13 46.20 -20.13 -7.07
CA TYR A 13 46.35 -21.57 -6.82
C TYR A 13 45.71 -22.42 -7.92
N LEU A 14 44.48 -22.09 -8.33
CA LEU A 14 43.76 -22.80 -9.38
C LEU A 14 44.50 -22.72 -10.72
N LYS A 15 45.05 -21.54 -11.04
CA LYS A 15 45.88 -21.33 -12.24
C LYS A 15 47.18 -22.13 -12.19
N LYS A 16 47.85 -22.18 -11.03
CA LYS A 16 49.10 -22.94 -10.84
C LYS A 16 48.89 -24.45 -10.96
N LYS A 17 47.73 -24.97 -10.56
CA LYS A 17 47.38 -26.40 -10.69
C LYS A 17 46.71 -26.77 -12.03
N GLY A 18 46.43 -25.80 -12.90
CA GLY A 18 45.92 -26.07 -14.25
C GLY A 18 44.42 -26.40 -14.32
N PHE A 19 43.65 -26.08 -13.28
CA PHE A 19 42.21 -26.34 -13.23
C PHE A 19 41.42 -25.26 -13.95
N LYS A 20 41.46 -25.28 -15.29
CA LYS A 20 40.79 -24.27 -16.14
C LYS A 20 39.27 -24.21 -15.98
N GLN A 21 38.63 -25.36 -15.77
CA GLN A 21 37.17 -25.40 -15.56
C GLN A 21 36.76 -24.79 -14.22
N THR A 22 37.52 -25.07 -13.15
CA THR A 22 37.24 -24.54 -11.81
C THR A 22 37.54 -23.04 -11.72
N GLU A 23 38.55 -22.54 -12.42
CA GLU A 23 38.84 -21.10 -12.53
C GLU A 23 37.67 -20.34 -13.18
N LEU A 24 37.12 -20.86 -14.28
CA LEU A 24 36.01 -20.23 -14.99
C LEU A 24 34.72 -20.22 -14.15
N ALA A 25 34.38 -21.34 -13.51
CA ALA A 25 33.21 -21.42 -12.63
C ALA A 25 33.33 -20.44 -11.46
N PHE A 26 34.52 -20.32 -10.86
CA PHE A 26 34.76 -19.39 -9.75
C PHE A 26 34.67 -17.91 -10.18
N GLN A 27 35.13 -17.57 -11.39
CA GLN A 27 34.99 -16.22 -11.94
C GLN A 27 33.52 -15.86 -12.23
N GLU A 28 32.73 -16.81 -12.73
CA GLU A 28 31.30 -16.63 -12.98
C GLU A 28 30.53 -16.40 -11.66
N GLU A 29 30.84 -17.17 -10.62
CA GLU A 29 30.27 -16.98 -9.28
C GLU A 29 30.67 -15.65 -8.65
N GLN A 30 31.91 -15.18 -8.86
CA GLN A 30 32.36 -13.87 -8.38
C GLN A 30 31.61 -12.71 -9.05
N GLN A 31 31.27 -12.84 -10.34
CA GLN A 31 30.43 -11.86 -11.05
C GLN A 31 28.98 -11.86 -10.54
N LEU A 32 28.43 -13.04 -10.26
CA LEU A 32 27.11 -13.18 -9.63
C LEU A 32 27.08 -12.60 -8.21
N ASN A 33 28.12 -12.81 -7.42
CA ASN A 33 28.19 -12.31 -6.05
C ASN A 33 28.41 -10.77 -5.99
N LYS A 34 29.16 -10.20 -6.94
CA LYS A 34 29.22 -8.73 -7.13
C LYS A 34 27.86 -8.12 -7.47
N ASN A 35 26.99 -8.86 -8.15
CA ASN A 35 25.61 -8.45 -8.42
C ASN A 35 24.66 -8.62 -7.22
N THR A 36 25.01 -9.43 -6.22
CA THR A 36 24.18 -9.59 -5.01
C THR A 36 24.66 -8.74 -3.83
N ASN A 37 25.89 -8.22 -3.88
CA ASN A 37 26.44 -7.26 -2.90
C ASN A 37 26.41 -5.81 -3.40
N SER A 38 25.69 -5.51 -4.48
CA SER A 38 25.22 -4.15 -4.74
C SER A 38 24.14 -3.80 -3.71
N GLN A 39 24.62 -3.28 -2.58
CA GLN A 39 23.94 -2.29 -1.77
C GLN A 39 22.85 -1.60 -2.61
N LEU A 40 21.58 -2.00 -2.40
CA LEU A 40 20.45 -1.60 -3.23
C LEU A 40 20.55 -0.09 -3.47
N ASP A 41 20.76 0.27 -4.73
CA ASP A 41 21.04 1.63 -5.14
C ASP A 41 20.00 2.56 -4.48
N PRO A 42 20.39 3.63 -3.74
CA PRO A 42 19.44 4.53 -3.13
C PRO A 42 18.43 5.09 -4.13
N ASP A 43 18.76 5.11 -5.42
CA ASP A 43 17.83 5.46 -6.49
C ASP A 43 16.78 4.38 -6.79
N ILE A 44 17.08 3.09 -6.68
CA ILE A 44 16.07 2.03 -6.83
C ILE A 44 15.13 2.05 -5.63
N THR A 45 15.67 2.24 -4.41
CA THR A 45 14.86 2.33 -3.20
C THR A 45 13.96 3.58 -3.23
N LYS A 46 14.50 4.73 -3.66
CA LYS A 46 13.70 5.94 -3.93
C LYS A 46 12.72 5.76 -5.06
N LYS A 47 13.03 4.95 -6.08
CA LYS A 47 12.11 4.67 -7.19
C LYS A 47 10.99 3.75 -6.77
N ILE A 48 11.24 2.75 -5.93
CA ILE A 48 10.20 1.89 -5.34
C ILE A 48 9.34 2.70 -4.36
N LEU A 49 9.96 3.54 -3.53
CA LEU A 49 9.25 4.43 -2.61
C LEU A 49 8.40 5.45 -3.38
N SER A 50 8.96 6.09 -4.40
CA SER A 50 8.20 7.02 -5.24
C SER A 50 7.15 6.30 -6.08
N PHE A 51 7.40 5.07 -6.56
CA PHE A 51 6.33 4.25 -7.16
C PHE A 51 5.21 3.97 -6.17
N SER A 52 5.50 3.72 -4.89
CA SER A 52 4.48 3.55 -3.85
C SER A 52 3.73 4.85 -3.53
N GLU A 53 4.43 5.98 -3.53
CA GLU A 53 3.84 7.33 -3.38
C GLU A 53 3.00 7.73 -4.61
N PHE A 54 3.41 7.34 -5.82
CA PHE A 54 2.67 7.55 -7.08
C PHE A 54 1.54 6.51 -7.28
N GLU A 55 1.66 5.30 -6.74
CA GLU A 55 0.59 4.29 -6.73
C GLU A 55 -0.63 4.76 -5.92
N THR A 56 -0.43 5.71 -5.01
CA THR A 56 -1.49 6.35 -4.24
C THR A 56 -1.84 7.76 -4.73
N GLY A 57 -1.86 7.93 -6.05
CA GLY A 57 -2.46 9.12 -6.67
C GLY A 57 -3.94 9.28 -6.30
N PRO A 58 -4.43 10.53 -6.09
CA PRO A 58 -5.79 10.80 -5.61
C PRO A 58 -6.88 10.23 -6.53
N GLU A 59 -6.64 10.19 -7.84
CA GLU A 59 -7.58 9.63 -8.83
C GLU A 59 -7.74 8.11 -8.72
N ARG A 60 -6.71 7.37 -8.26
CA ARG A 60 -6.81 5.91 -8.10
C ARG A 60 -7.67 5.53 -6.90
N TYR A 61 -7.71 6.33 -5.83
CA TYR A 61 -8.61 6.07 -4.70
C TYR A 61 -10.07 5.99 -5.15
N GLN A 62 -10.48 6.87 -6.05
CA GLN A 62 -11.81 6.86 -6.64
C GLN A 62 -12.04 5.61 -7.49
N GLU A 63 -11.08 5.26 -8.36
CA GLU A 63 -11.19 4.09 -9.24
C GLU A 63 -11.23 2.76 -8.46
N GLU A 64 -10.34 2.58 -7.49
CA GLU A 64 -10.24 1.39 -6.66
C GLU A 64 -11.46 1.25 -5.74
N TYR A 65 -11.93 2.35 -5.16
CA TYR A 65 -13.18 2.33 -4.39
C TYR A 65 -14.39 2.01 -5.28
N SER A 66 -14.44 2.53 -6.52
CA SER A 66 -15.49 2.20 -7.48
C SER A 66 -15.51 0.71 -7.84
N LYS A 67 -14.33 0.10 -8.03
CA LYS A 67 -14.19 -1.35 -8.25
C LYS A 67 -14.69 -2.14 -7.03
N LEU A 68 -14.26 -1.77 -5.82
CA LEU A 68 -14.69 -2.40 -4.58
C LEU A 68 -16.21 -2.29 -4.39
N ARG A 69 -16.77 -1.11 -4.62
CA ARG A 69 -18.21 -0.84 -4.59
C ARG A 69 -18.94 -1.75 -5.58
N SER A 70 -18.51 -1.76 -6.84
CA SER A 70 -19.14 -2.58 -7.89
C SER A 70 -19.11 -4.06 -7.56
N TRP A 71 -18.00 -4.54 -6.98
CA TRP A 71 -17.87 -5.91 -6.49
C TRP A 71 -18.79 -6.22 -5.29
N ALA A 72 -18.90 -5.29 -4.34
CA ALA A 72 -19.81 -5.43 -3.21
C ALA A 72 -21.29 -5.49 -3.65
N TYR A 73 -21.67 -4.71 -4.67
CA TYR A 73 -23.02 -4.71 -5.22
C TYR A 73 -23.32 -5.92 -6.12
N SER A 74 -22.31 -6.52 -6.77
CA SER A 74 -22.46 -7.74 -7.58
C SER A 74 -22.37 -9.03 -6.75
N SER A 75 -22.03 -8.92 -5.47
CA SER A 75 -22.02 -10.03 -4.52
C SER A 75 -23.44 -10.48 -4.16
N LEU A 76 -23.57 -11.72 -3.67
CA LEU A 76 -24.84 -12.34 -3.27
C LEU A 76 -25.61 -11.46 -2.28
N ASP A 77 -26.93 -11.29 -2.45
CA ASP A 77 -27.77 -10.41 -1.62
C ASP A 77 -27.70 -10.73 -0.11
N LEU A 78 -27.39 -11.98 0.24
CA LEU A 78 -27.13 -12.42 1.61
C LEU A 78 -25.94 -11.70 2.25
N TYR A 79 -24.85 -11.52 1.49
CA TYR A 79 -23.62 -10.87 1.97
C TYR A 79 -23.61 -9.37 1.69
N LYS A 80 -24.42 -8.91 0.74
CA LYS A 80 -24.50 -7.50 0.32
C LYS A 80 -24.70 -6.55 1.50
N HIS A 81 -25.58 -6.88 2.43
CA HIS A 81 -25.83 -6.07 3.63
C HIS A 81 -24.65 -6.06 4.63
N GLU A 82 -23.82 -7.10 4.64
CA GLU A 82 -22.58 -7.12 5.43
C GLU A 82 -21.47 -6.33 4.74
N LEU A 83 -21.33 -6.51 3.43
CA LEU A 83 -20.38 -5.80 2.58
C LEU A 83 -20.61 -4.29 2.58
N LEU A 84 -21.87 -3.84 2.51
CA LEU A 84 -22.22 -2.41 2.61
C LEU A 84 -21.83 -1.81 3.97
N ARG A 85 -21.91 -2.58 5.06
CA ARG A 85 -21.43 -2.15 6.38
C ARG A 85 -19.90 -2.00 6.43
N VAL A 86 -19.16 -2.78 5.64
CA VAL A 86 -17.70 -2.66 5.49
C VAL A 86 -17.34 -1.47 4.59
N LEU A 87 -18.20 -1.16 3.62
CA LEU A 87 -17.95 -0.11 2.64
C LEU A 87 -17.85 1.27 3.30
N TYR A 88 -18.70 1.55 4.30
CA TYR A 88 -18.70 2.83 5.04
C TYR A 88 -17.34 3.15 5.72
N PRO A 89 -16.77 2.32 6.61
CA PRO A 89 -15.49 2.62 7.23
C PRO A 89 -14.37 2.74 6.19
N VAL A 90 -14.40 1.94 5.12
CA VAL A 90 -13.42 2.07 4.02
C VAL A 90 -13.55 3.42 3.32
N PHE A 91 -14.77 3.85 2.98
CA PHE A 91 -15.06 5.16 2.39
C PHE A 91 -14.52 6.31 3.26
N ILE A 92 -14.82 6.27 4.56
CA ILE A 92 -14.35 7.26 5.52
C ILE A 92 -12.82 7.26 5.61
N HIS A 93 -12.18 6.10 5.67
CA HIS A 93 -10.71 6.00 5.66
C HIS A 93 -10.08 6.58 4.40
N CYS A 94 -10.62 6.28 3.21
CA CYS A 94 -10.15 6.85 1.95
C CYS A 94 -10.27 8.38 1.93
N PHE A 95 -11.43 8.92 2.36
CA PHE A 95 -11.63 10.37 2.46
C PHE A 95 -10.62 11.02 3.42
N MET A 96 -10.43 10.45 4.61
CA MET A 96 -9.49 10.97 5.61
C MET A 96 -8.04 10.94 5.12
N GLU A 97 -7.64 9.90 4.40
CA GLU A 97 -6.30 9.77 3.83
C GLU A 97 -6.05 10.83 2.74
N LEU A 98 -7.04 11.07 1.85
CA LEU A 98 -6.98 12.13 0.84
C LEU A 98 -6.85 13.52 1.46
N VAL A 99 -7.63 13.81 2.50
CA VAL A 99 -7.57 15.08 3.24
C VAL A 99 -6.22 15.22 3.97
N ALA A 100 -5.72 14.15 4.59
CA ALA A 100 -4.44 14.16 5.30
C ALA A 100 -3.23 14.42 4.37
N ARG A 101 -3.30 13.96 3.12
CA ARG A 101 -2.31 14.21 2.07
C ARG A 101 -2.41 15.62 1.46
N GLY A 102 -3.47 16.38 1.77
CA GLY A 102 -3.68 17.74 1.28
C GLY A 102 -4.46 17.82 -0.05
N HIS A 103 -4.97 16.70 -0.57
CA HIS A 103 -5.78 16.64 -1.79
C HIS A 103 -7.26 16.93 -1.49
N ILE A 104 -7.56 18.17 -1.07
CA ILE A 104 -8.90 18.53 -0.58
C ILE A 104 -9.95 18.56 -1.70
N GLN A 105 -9.56 18.97 -2.92
CA GLN A 105 -10.50 19.05 -4.04
C GLN A 105 -10.95 17.66 -4.49
N GLU A 106 -10.00 16.73 -4.59
CA GLU A 106 -10.22 15.34 -4.95
C GLU A 106 -10.97 14.60 -3.84
N ALA A 107 -10.64 14.86 -2.57
CA ALA A 107 -11.42 14.35 -1.43
C ALA A 107 -12.88 14.80 -1.49
N ARG A 108 -13.14 16.05 -1.89
CA ARG A 108 -14.51 16.57 -2.02
C ARG A 108 -15.26 15.95 -3.18
N ALA A 109 -14.62 15.83 -4.34
CA ALA A 109 -15.19 15.15 -5.50
C ALA A 109 -15.53 13.68 -5.17
N PHE A 110 -14.64 12.99 -4.46
CA PHE A 110 -14.86 11.63 -3.95
C PHE A 110 -16.04 11.59 -2.97
N PHE A 111 -16.08 12.52 -2.01
CA PHE A 111 -17.16 12.58 -1.02
C PHE A 111 -18.53 12.78 -1.70
N ASP A 112 -18.65 13.76 -2.59
CA ASP A 112 -19.89 14.05 -3.30
C ASP A 112 -20.35 12.90 -4.21
N SER A 113 -19.41 12.13 -4.77
CA SER A 113 -19.73 11.00 -5.66
C SER A 113 -20.29 9.76 -4.93
N TYR A 114 -19.93 9.56 -3.65
CA TYR A 114 -20.25 8.32 -2.91
C TYR A 114 -21.02 8.56 -1.60
N ARG A 115 -21.28 9.81 -1.21
CA ARG A 115 -22.05 10.13 0.01
C ARG A 115 -23.47 9.58 -0.02
N GLU A 116 -24.13 9.61 -1.19
CA GLU A 116 -25.54 9.20 -1.33
C GLU A 116 -25.74 7.74 -0.93
N ASP A 117 -24.76 6.86 -1.19
CA ASP A 117 -24.80 5.44 -0.82
C ASP A 117 -24.87 5.22 0.70
N HIS A 118 -24.33 6.16 1.49
CA HIS A 118 -24.17 6.04 2.94
C HIS A 118 -25.11 6.97 3.71
N GLU A 119 -25.79 7.88 3.01
CA GLU A 119 -26.64 8.91 3.60
C GLU A 119 -27.80 8.30 4.38
N MET A 120 -28.41 7.21 3.89
CA MET A 120 -29.52 6.54 4.56
C MET A 120 -29.20 6.04 5.98
N MET A 121 -27.97 5.57 6.24
CA MET A 121 -27.57 5.08 7.58
C MET A 121 -26.74 6.09 8.39
N HIS A 122 -25.96 6.94 7.72
CA HIS A 122 -24.91 7.74 8.37
C HIS A 122 -24.98 9.25 8.06
N LEU A 123 -26.15 9.78 7.67
CA LEU A 123 -26.37 11.20 7.36
C LEU A 123 -25.71 12.16 8.37
N ARG A 124 -25.91 11.91 9.68
CA ARG A 124 -25.44 12.81 10.74
C ARG A 124 -23.92 12.85 10.86
N ASP A 125 -23.25 11.77 10.51
CA ASP A 125 -21.78 11.69 10.53
C ASP A 125 -21.21 12.29 9.25
N LEU A 126 -21.85 12.05 8.10
CA LEU A 126 -21.49 12.67 6.82
C LEU A 126 -21.58 14.20 6.88
N GLN A 127 -22.64 14.76 7.48
CA GLN A 127 -22.77 16.22 7.66
C GLN A 127 -21.64 16.81 8.52
N LYS A 128 -21.12 16.07 9.50
CA LYS A 128 -19.96 16.51 10.30
C LYS A 128 -18.67 16.47 9.48
N LEU A 129 -18.52 15.44 8.64
CA LEU A 129 -17.37 15.28 7.74
C LEU A 129 -17.36 16.31 6.61
N GLU A 130 -18.52 16.73 6.12
CA GLU A 130 -18.65 17.79 5.09
C GLU A 130 -18.08 19.14 5.58
N GLY A 131 -18.13 19.40 6.90
CA GLY A 131 -17.50 20.57 7.52
C GLY A 131 -15.98 20.50 7.61
N VAL A 132 -15.36 19.35 7.32
CA VAL A 132 -13.90 19.16 7.40
C VAL A 132 -13.23 19.68 6.14
N LEU A 133 -12.95 20.97 6.13
CA LEU A 133 -12.33 21.69 5.02
C LEU A 133 -10.79 21.75 5.09
N SER A 134 -10.18 21.19 6.14
CA SER A 134 -8.73 21.28 6.36
C SER A 134 -8.18 20.06 7.10
N PRO A 135 -6.97 19.58 6.76
CA PRO A 135 -6.28 18.52 7.51
C PRO A 135 -6.07 18.84 9.00
N SER A 136 -6.08 20.12 9.37
CA SER A 136 -6.04 20.55 10.78
C SER A 136 -7.34 20.17 11.52
N HIS A 137 -8.50 20.42 10.91
CA HIS A 137 -9.80 19.99 11.46
C HIS A 137 -9.92 18.47 11.53
N LEU A 138 -9.31 17.76 10.57
CA LEU A 138 -9.27 16.30 10.59
C LEU A 138 -8.49 15.77 11.81
N LYS A 139 -7.36 16.41 12.17
CA LYS A 139 -6.58 16.06 13.37
C LYS A 139 -7.29 16.41 14.67
N GLU A 140 -8.05 17.50 14.69
CA GLU A 140 -8.80 17.92 15.87
C GLU A 140 -10.08 17.11 16.10
N MET A 141 -10.63 16.49 15.04
CA MET A 141 -11.79 15.62 15.17
C MET A 141 -11.44 14.33 15.93
N GLU A 142 -12.00 14.21 17.13
CA GLU A 142 -12.03 12.97 17.92
C GLU A 142 -12.61 11.79 17.12
N PHE A 143 -13.51 12.06 16.17
CA PHE A 143 -14.07 11.07 15.25
C PHE A 143 -13.01 10.38 14.36
N ALA A 144 -12.07 11.15 13.80
CA ALA A 144 -11.00 10.60 12.96
C ALA A 144 -10.03 9.75 13.80
N HIS A 145 -9.75 10.17 15.02
CA HIS A 145 -8.97 9.41 16.00
C HIS A 145 -9.70 8.13 16.42
N SER A 146 -11.01 8.21 16.68
CA SER A 146 -11.83 7.06 17.04
C SER A 146 -11.90 6.05 15.91
N ILE A 147 -12.09 6.47 14.64
CA ILE A 147 -12.12 5.55 13.50
C ILE A 147 -10.73 4.91 13.26
N ARG A 148 -9.62 5.66 13.42
CA ARG A 148 -8.26 5.11 13.28
C ARG A 148 -7.83 4.17 14.41
N LEU A 149 -8.30 4.41 15.64
CA LEU A 149 -7.97 3.58 16.82
C LEU A 149 -8.97 2.44 17.03
N SER A 150 -10.22 2.61 16.62
CA SER A 150 -11.23 1.57 16.75
C SER A 150 -10.97 0.51 15.68
N LYS A 151 -10.58 -0.68 16.12
CA LYS A 151 -10.61 -1.87 15.27
C LYS A 151 -12.08 -2.14 14.95
N VAL A 152 -12.53 -1.77 13.75
CA VAL A 152 -13.94 -1.92 13.36
C VAL A 152 -14.31 -3.40 13.49
N ASN A 153 -15.19 -3.70 14.45
CA ASN A 153 -15.57 -5.07 14.79
C ASN A 153 -16.67 -5.51 13.81
N ILE A 154 -16.24 -5.89 12.60
CA ILE A 154 -17.16 -6.33 11.56
C ILE A 154 -17.45 -7.81 11.80
N LYS A 155 -18.68 -8.11 12.25
CA LYS A 155 -19.20 -9.47 12.24
C LYS A 155 -19.53 -9.83 10.79
N MET A 156 -18.62 -10.57 10.16
CA MET A 156 -18.85 -11.20 8.86
C MET A 156 -19.37 -12.62 9.09
N CYS A 157 -20.25 -13.11 8.23
CA CYS A 157 -20.65 -14.50 8.22
C CYS A 157 -19.43 -15.41 8.06
N GLN A 158 -19.20 -16.29 9.04
CA GLN A 158 -18.26 -17.41 8.89
C GLN A 158 -18.83 -18.36 7.84
N VAL A 159 -18.19 -18.44 6.67
CA VAL A 159 -18.42 -19.57 5.77
C VAL A 159 -17.82 -20.78 6.47
N LEU A 160 -18.69 -21.64 7.02
CA LEU A 160 -18.32 -22.98 7.45
C LEU A 160 -17.84 -23.73 6.19
N SER A 161 -16.52 -23.87 6.03
CA SER A 161 -15.91 -24.88 5.14
C SER A 161 -15.94 -26.24 5.82
#